data_AF-A0A937WE22-F1
#
_entry.id   AF-A0A937WE22-F1
#
_cell.length_a   1.000
_cell.length_b   1.000
_cell.length_c   1.000
_cell.angle_alpha   90.00
_cell.angle_beta   90.00
_cell.angle_gamma   90.00
#
_symmetry.space_group_name_H-M   'P 1'
#
loop_
_entity.id
_entity.type
_entity.pdbx_description
1 polymer ?
#
loop_
_entity_poly.entity_id
_entity_poly.type
_entity_poly.pdbx_seq_one_letter_code
_entity_poly.pdbx_strand_id
1 'polypeptide(L)'
;MSTRLNYYKILGVNKNATQEEIKEAYVKLARRYHPDRNPGDEEAERKFREASEAYEVLSDPKKRKLYDESGVEGVRDSGFFGFKNMEDIFYRFEDIFGKFGDFFGKGRDNVVMVRVDQNTIDKIDQLVDAGICKSRSESAAFLIDEGIKACSDMFAKINDKLKQIQQLKSELKDIIADELEDKPSENL
;
A
#
# COMPACT_ATOMS: atom_id res chain seq x y z
N MET A 1 42.68 14.48 -10.41
CA MET A 1 41.21 14.65 -10.36
C MET A 1 40.62 13.28 -10.07
N SER A 2 40.34 12.94 -8.81
CA SER A 2 39.89 11.60 -8.46
C SER A 2 38.56 11.27 -9.15
N THR A 3 38.58 10.23 -9.98
CA THR A 3 37.44 9.54 -10.59
C THR A 3 36.62 8.80 -9.51
N ARG A 4 36.25 9.52 -8.44
CA ARG A 4 35.29 9.05 -7.44
C ARG A 4 33.88 9.29 -7.99
N LEU A 5 33.05 8.25 -7.95
CA LEU A 5 31.60 8.32 -8.21
C LEU A 5 31.01 9.49 -7.44
N ASN A 6 30.65 10.55 -8.16
CA ASN A 6 30.05 11.73 -7.57
C ASN A 6 28.53 11.58 -7.66
N TYR A 7 27.89 11.19 -6.57
CA TYR A 7 26.46 10.87 -6.53
C TYR A 7 25.59 12.05 -6.97
N TYR A 8 26.02 13.28 -6.70
CA TYR A 8 25.35 14.48 -7.20
C TYR A 8 25.41 14.56 -8.73
N LYS A 9 26.54 14.20 -9.34
CA LYS A 9 26.67 14.15 -10.82
C LYS A 9 25.88 13.01 -11.45
N ILE A 10 25.82 11.85 -10.79
CA ILE A 10 25.04 10.69 -11.27
C ILE A 10 23.56 11.05 -11.32
N LEU A 11 23.04 11.70 -10.27
CA LEU A 11 21.68 12.21 -10.24
C LEU A 11 21.47 13.47 -11.10
N GLY A 12 22.55 14.16 -11.50
CA GLY A 12 22.47 15.40 -12.25
C GLY A 12 21.97 16.59 -11.42
N VAL A 13 22.22 16.59 -10.10
CA VAL A 13 21.80 17.64 -9.17
C VAL A 13 23.00 18.41 -8.61
N ASN A 14 22.73 19.59 -8.04
CA ASN A 14 23.74 20.37 -7.32
C ASN A 14 24.05 19.74 -5.95
N LYS A 15 25.25 19.97 -5.40
CA LYS A 15 25.60 19.60 -4.02
C LYS A 15 24.66 20.23 -2.97
N ASN A 16 24.10 21.40 -3.27
CA ASN A 16 23.13 22.09 -2.40
C ASN A 16 21.68 21.66 -2.64
N ALA A 17 21.44 20.64 -3.46
CA ALA A 17 20.08 20.21 -3.80
C ALA A 17 19.29 19.79 -2.56
N THR A 18 18.00 20.14 -2.54
CA THR A 18 17.07 19.71 -1.50
C THR A 18 16.81 18.20 -1.62
N GLN A 19 16.25 17.60 -0.57
CA GLN A 19 15.86 16.18 -0.63
C GLN A 19 14.80 15.94 -1.72
N GLU A 20 13.92 16.92 -1.95
CA GLU A 20 12.90 16.86 -2.99
C GLU A 20 13.52 16.85 -4.39
N GLU A 21 14.50 17.71 -4.65
CA GLU A 21 15.22 17.75 -5.93
C GLU A 21 16.01 16.46 -6.20
N ILE A 22 16.67 15.91 -5.17
CA ILE A 22 17.36 14.62 -5.23
C ILE A 22 16.38 13.48 -5.57
N LYS A 23 15.20 13.49 -4.94
CA LYS A 23 14.14 12.52 -5.17
C LYS A 23 13.58 12.61 -6.58
N GLU A 24 13.27 13.81 -7.05
CA GLU A 24 12.78 14.02 -8.41
C GLU A 24 13.78 13.58 -9.48
N ALA A 25 15.05 13.91 -9.28
CA ALA A 25 16.13 13.54 -10.19
C ALA A 25 16.27 12.01 -10.28
N TYR A 26 16.25 11.32 -9.14
CA TYR A 26 16.24 9.87 -9.09
C TYR A 26 15.05 9.27 -9.85
N VAL A 27 13.84 9.77 -9.62
CA VAL A 27 12.62 9.26 -10.30
C VAL A 27 12.70 9.43 -11.82
N LYS A 28 13.24 10.55 -12.31
CA LYS A 28 13.44 10.79 -13.75
C LYS A 28 14.42 9.78 -14.35
N LEU A 29 15.53 9.51 -13.67
CA LEU A 29 16.54 8.55 -14.14
C LEU A 29 16.04 7.10 -14.05
N ALA A 30 15.38 6.74 -12.95
CA ALA A 30 14.82 5.42 -12.71
C ALA A 30 13.77 5.06 -13.78
N ARG A 31 12.87 5.99 -14.14
CA ARG A 31 11.92 5.79 -15.25
C ARG A 31 12.59 5.66 -16.62
N ARG A 32 13.72 6.35 -16.81
CA ARG A 32 14.46 6.34 -18.09
C ARG A 32 15.20 5.02 -18.29
N TYR A 33 15.79 4.50 -17.22
CA TYR A 33 16.63 3.29 -17.25
C TYR A 33 15.93 2.05 -16.70
N HIS A 34 14.60 2.07 -16.58
CA HIS A 34 13.81 0.94 -16.10
C HIS A 34 13.97 -0.28 -17.03
N PRO A 35 14.10 -1.52 -16.51
CA PRO A 35 14.32 -2.73 -17.30
C PRO A 35 13.12 -3.07 -18.19
N ASP A 36 11.89 -2.75 -17.76
CA ASP A 36 10.69 -2.90 -18.59
C ASP A 36 10.78 -2.09 -19.90
N ARG A 37 11.41 -0.91 -19.85
CA ARG A 37 11.60 -0.04 -21.01
C ARG A 37 12.91 -0.28 -21.74
N ASN A 38 13.88 -0.91 -21.08
CA ASN A 38 15.22 -1.19 -21.59
C ASN A 38 15.60 -2.66 -21.33
N PRO A 39 14.83 -3.63 -21.87
CA PRO A 39 15.08 -5.03 -21.60
C PRO A 39 16.40 -5.48 -22.22
N GLY A 40 17.29 -6.07 -21.41
CA GLY A 40 18.58 -6.57 -21.86
C GLY A 40 19.65 -5.50 -22.15
N ASP A 41 19.41 -4.24 -21.77
CA ASP A 41 20.40 -3.17 -21.88
C ASP A 41 21.26 -3.09 -20.60
N GLU A 42 22.47 -3.66 -20.66
CA GLU A 42 23.44 -3.64 -19.57
C GLU A 42 23.88 -2.21 -19.17
N GLU A 43 23.86 -1.27 -20.12
CA GLU A 43 24.24 0.12 -19.84
C GLU A 43 23.14 0.84 -19.07
N ALA A 44 21.87 0.61 -19.43
CA ALA A 44 20.72 1.10 -18.67
C ALA A 44 20.70 0.49 -17.26
N GLU A 45 20.93 -0.82 -17.13
CA GLU A 45 21.07 -1.49 -15.84
C GLU A 45 22.16 -0.85 -14.97
N ARG A 46 23.36 -0.62 -15.54
CA ARG A 46 24.47 0.00 -14.80
C ARG A 46 24.09 1.40 -14.32
N LYS A 47 23.50 2.23 -15.18
CA LYS A 47 23.06 3.59 -14.85
C LYS A 47 21.94 3.60 -13.81
N PHE A 48 21.02 2.64 -13.89
CA PHE A 48 19.95 2.48 -12.91
C PHE A 48 20.53 2.16 -11.53
N ARG A 49 21.45 1.19 -11.47
CA ARG A 49 22.15 0.80 -10.25
C ARG A 49 22.90 1.97 -9.61
N GLU A 50 23.67 2.70 -10.42
CA GLU A 50 24.40 3.90 -9.98
C GLU A 50 23.45 4.99 -9.44
N ALA A 51 22.32 5.23 -10.11
CA ALA A 51 21.33 6.21 -9.67
C ALA A 51 20.64 5.79 -8.35
N SER A 52 20.36 4.51 -8.16
CA SER A 52 19.77 3.98 -6.93
C SER A 52 20.73 4.05 -5.75
N GLU A 53 22.00 3.72 -5.95
CA GLU A 53 23.05 3.88 -4.93
C GLU A 53 23.21 5.35 -4.54
N ALA A 54 23.25 6.25 -5.54
CA ALA A 54 23.33 7.68 -5.30
C ALA A 54 22.12 8.20 -4.49
N TYR A 55 20.90 7.75 -4.83
CA TYR A 55 19.70 8.13 -4.11
C TYR A 55 19.68 7.58 -2.68
N GLU A 56 20.06 6.32 -2.47
CA GLU A 56 20.11 5.74 -1.12
C GLU A 56 21.01 6.54 -0.18
N VAL A 57 22.15 7.02 -0.68
CA VAL A 57 23.10 7.81 0.12
C VAL A 57 22.65 9.25 0.29
N LEU A 58 22.18 9.91 -0.77
CA LEU A 58 21.86 11.34 -0.73
C LEU A 58 20.46 11.64 -0.15
N SER A 59 19.54 10.67 -0.15
CA SER A 59 18.19 10.84 0.39
C SER A 59 18.17 10.88 1.93
N ASP A 60 19.05 10.13 2.60
CA ASP A 60 19.17 10.12 4.06
C ASP A 60 20.13 11.21 4.55
N PRO A 61 19.70 12.16 5.41
CA PRO A 61 20.57 13.22 5.92
C PRO A 61 21.85 12.72 6.61
N LYS A 62 21.79 11.58 7.31
CA LYS A 62 22.94 10.98 7.99
C LYS A 62 23.91 10.40 6.98
N LYS A 63 23.42 9.64 6.00
CA LYS A 63 24.26 9.04 4.94
C LYS A 63 24.87 10.12 4.04
N ARG A 64 24.09 11.16 3.70
CA ARG A 64 24.55 12.31 2.92
C ARG A 64 25.66 13.07 3.63
N LYS A 65 25.50 13.34 4.92
CA LYS A 65 26.54 14.00 5.72
C LYS A 65 27.83 13.18 5.72
N LEU A 66 27.72 11.88 5.98
CA LEU A 66 28.86 10.96 5.97
C LEU A 66 29.54 10.89 4.58
N TYR A 67 28.74 10.87 3.51
CA TYR A 67 29.24 10.94 2.14
C TYR A 67 29.97 12.26 1.85
N ASP A 68 29.44 13.38 2.33
CA ASP A 68 30.06 14.69 2.15
C ASP A 68 31.38 14.83 2.93
N GLU A 69 31.52 14.13 4.07
CA GLU A 69 32.71 14.15 4.93
C GLU A 69 33.78 13.14 4.48
N SER A 70 33.38 11.90 4.18
CA SER A 70 34.29 10.76 3.99
C SER A 70 34.19 10.12 2.60
N GLY A 71 33.31 10.62 1.73
CA GLY A 71 33.08 10.06 0.40
C GLY A 71 32.38 8.71 0.41
N VAL A 72 32.40 8.04 -0.75
CA VAL A 72 31.78 6.71 -0.94
C VAL A 72 32.32 5.68 0.04
N GLU A 73 33.64 5.68 0.28
CA GLU A 73 34.33 4.72 1.16
C GLU A 73 33.84 4.82 2.61
N GLY A 74 33.64 6.03 3.14
CA GLY A 74 33.14 6.20 4.50
C GLY A 74 31.71 5.69 4.71
N VAL A 75 30.85 5.80 3.69
CA VAL A 75 29.51 5.21 3.71
C VAL A 75 29.57 3.68 3.66
N ARG A 76 30.56 3.14 2.93
CA ARG A 76 30.84 1.71 2.76
C ARG A 76 31.26 1.03 4.04
N ASP A 77 32.20 1.65 4.76
CA ASP A 77 32.72 1.13 6.01
C ASP A 77 31.72 1.25 7.17
N SER A 78 30.73 2.14 7.06
CA SER A 78 29.70 2.33 8.09
C SER A 78 28.58 1.28 8.05
N GLY A 79 28.69 0.25 7.19
CA GLY A 79 27.67 -0.79 7.05
C GLY A 79 26.36 -0.32 6.41
N PHE A 80 26.36 0.88 5.82
CA PHE A 80 25.20 1.47 5.15
C PHE A 80 25.01 1.02 3.70
N PHE A 81 25.89 0.16 3.17
CA PHE A 81 25.76 -0.46 1.85
C PHE A 81 24.77 -1.62 1.90
N GLY A 82 23.82 -1.78 0.99
CA GLY A 82 23.72 -1.38 -0.42
C GLY A 82 23.13 -2.62 -1.10
N PHE A 83 22.07 -2.45 -1.89
CA PHE A 83 21.21 -3.51 -2.42
C PHE A 83 21.97 -4.78 -2.85
N LYS A 84 21.49 -5.96 -2.42
CA LYS A 84 22.20 -7.23 -2.68
C LYS A 84 22.11 -7.61 -4.16
N ASN A 85 20.95 -7.40 -4.77
CA ASN A 85 20.68 -7.73 -6.16
C ASN A 85 19.81 -6.65 -6.84
N MET A 86 19.72 -6.67 -8.17
CA MET A 86 18.88 -5.75 -8.94
C MET A 86 17.40 -5.86 -8.56
N GLU A 87 16.92 -7.07 -8.28
CA GLU A 87 15.54 -7.31 -7.85
C GLU A 87 15.21 -6.52 -6.58
N ASP A 88 16.13 -6.45 -5.61
CA ASP A 88 15.94 -5.65 -4.39
C ASP A 88 15.87 -4.15 -4.69
N ILE A 89 16.66 -3.67 -5.67
CA ILE A 89 16.62 -2.28 -6.13
C ILE A 89 15.25 -1.99 -6.74
N PHE A 90 14.73 -2.89 -7.57
CA PHE A 90 13.41 -2.76 -8.19
C PHE A 90 12.29 -2.80 -7.18
N TYR A 91 12.27 -3.76 -6.25
CA TYR A 91 11.22 -3.82 -5.22
C TYR A 91 11.20 -2.57 -4.34
N ARG A 92 12.37 -2.03 -3.96
CA ARG A 92 12.40 -0.75 -3.22
C ARG A 92 12.03 0.43 -4.09
N PHE A 93 12.38 0.43 -5.37
CA PHE A 93 11.92 1.45 -6.29
C PHE A 93 10.40 1.38 -6.43
N GLU A 94 9.79 0.21 -6.64
CA GLU A 94 8.34 0.02 -6.70
C GLU A 94 7.65 0.40 -5.40
N ASP A 95 8.25 0.16 -4.23
CA ASP A 95 7.72 0.65 -2.96
C ASP A 95 7.79 2.18 -2.88
N ILE A 96 8.93 2.78 -3.25
CA ILE A 96 9.10 4.24 -3.30
C ILE A 96 8.16 4.87 -4.33
N PHE A 97 7.95 4.21 -5.47
CA PHE A 97 7.16 4.67 -6.61
C PHE A 97 5.66 4.42 -6.42
N GLY A 98 5.29 3.32 -5.77
CA GLY A 98 3.96 3.06 -5.25
C GLY A 98 3.59 4.13 -4.22
N LYS A 99 4.52 4.48 -3.32
CA LYS A 99 4.42 5.66 -2.45
C LYS A 99 4.54 7.00 -3.19
N PHE A 100 4.98 7.02 -4.46
CA PHE A 100 5.12 8.21 -5.32
C PHE A 100 3.85 8.45 -6.14
N GLY A 101 3.11 7.39 -6.47
CA GLY A 101 1.75 7.47 -7.02
C GLY A 101 0.83 8.25 -6.09
N ASP A 102 1.02 8.10 -4.78
CA ASP A 102 0.34 8.89 -3.74
C ASP A 102 0.81 10.37 -3.68
N PHE A 103 1.97 10.73 -4.22
CA PHE A 103 2.52 12.08 -4.13
C PHE A 103 2.25 12.95 -5.37
N PHE A 104 2.07 12.34 -6.54
CA PHE A 104 1.56 13.05 -7.73
C PHE A 104 0.03 13.25 -7.69
N GLY A 105 -0.66 12.53 -6.80
CA GLY A 105 -2.07 12.74 -6.45
C GLY A 105 -2.23 13.69 -5.27
N LYS A 106 -1.93 14.98 -5.46
CA LYS A 106 -2.19 16.01 -4.45
C LYS A 106 -3.70 16.13 -4.21
N GLY A 107 -4.21 15.39 -3.23
CA GLY A 107 -5.51 15.65 -2.61
C GLY A 107 -6.41 14.43 -2.48
N ARG A 108 -6.63 14.06 -1.21
CA ARG A 108 -7.73 13.28 -0.60
C ARG A 108 -7.43 11.83 -0.22
N ASP A 109 -7.67 11.62 1.07
CA ASP A 109 -8.17 10.42 1.75
C ASP A 109 -7.20 9.26 2.01
N ASN A 110 -7.35 8.66 3.20
CA ASN A 110 -6.60 7.49 3.66
C ASN A 110 -6.75 6.34 2.65
N VAL A 111 -5.77 6.14 1.78
CA VAL A 111 -5.78 5.05 0.81
C VAL A 111 -5.48 3.73 1.53
N VAL A 112 -6.46 2.83 1.54
CA VAL A 112 -6.29 1.44 1.98
C VAL A 112 -6.12 0.57 0.75
N MET A 113 -4.93 -0.02 0.58
CA MET A 113 -4.67 -1.01 -0.47
C MET A 113 -5.34 -2.34 -0.12
N VAL A 114 -6.28 -2.79 -0.96
CA VAL A 114 -6.96 -4.08 -0.80
C VAL A 114 -6.47 -5.03 -1.90
N ARG A 115 -5.99 -6.22 -1.50
CA ARG A 115 -5.73 -7.30 -2.46
C ARG A 115 -7.06 -7.89 -2.91
N VAL A 116 -7.31 -7.87 -4.21
CA VAL A 116 -8.50 -8.45 -4.84
C VAL A 116 -8.10 -9.61 -5.74
N ASP A 117 -8.99 -10.60 -5.85
CA ASP A 117 -8.80 -11.75 -6.74
C ASP A 117 -9.13 -11.40 -8.21
N GLN A 118 -8.75 -12.28 -9.13
CA GLN A 118 -8.92 -12.04 -10.56
C GLN A 118 -10.39 -11.86 -10.97
N ASN A 119 -11.33 -12.59 -10.38
CA ASN A 119 -12.75 -12.43 -10.74
C ASN A 119 -13.29 -11.04 -10.35
N THR A 120 -12.78 -10.48 -9.25
CA THR A 120 -13.13 -9.13 -8.81
C THR A 120 -12.54 -8.08 -9.75
N ILE A 121 -11.31 -8.30 -10.25
CA ILE A 121 -10.69 -7.45 -11.27
C ILE A 121 -11.51 -7.47 -12.56
N ASP A 122 -11.93 -8.65 -13.02
CA ASP A 122 -12.72 -8.78 -14.26
C ASP A 122 -14.07 -8.06 -14.15
N LYS A 123 -14.71 -8.09 -12.97
CA LYS A 123 -15.95 -7.32 -12.71
C LYS A 123 -15.71 -5.82 -12.71
N ILE A 124 -14.60 -5.36 -12.14
CA ILE A 124 -14.21 -3.94 -12.17
C ILE A 124 -14.05 -3.49 -13.63
N ASP A 125 -13.40 -4.30 -14.46
CA ASP A 125 -13.20 -3.98 -15.88
C ASP A 125 -14.53 -3.94 -16.64
N GLN A 126 -15.41 -4.90 -16.42
CA GLN A 126 -16.75 -4.90 -17.02
C GLN A 126 -17.57 -3.64 -16.68
N LEU A 127 -17.47 -3.13 -15.45
CA LEU A 127 -18.16 -1.91 -15.04
C LEU A 127 -17.62 -0.66 -15.74
N VAL A 128 -16.29 -0.61 -15.96
CA VAL A 128 -15.65 0.47 -16.71
C VAL A 128 -16.02 0.39 -18.20
N ASP A 129 -15.93 -0.80 -18.79
CA ASP A 129 -16.23 -1.05 -20.21
C ASP A 129 -17.70 -0.77 -20.54
N ALA A 130 -18.61 -1.07 -19.59
CA ALA A 130 -20.02 -0.74 -19.70
C ALA A 130 -20.32 0.76 -19.51
N GLY A 131 -19.33 1.58 -19.16
CA GLY A 131 -19.47 3.01 -18.93
C GLY A 131 -20.22 3.37 -17.65
N ILE A 132 -20.42 2.40 -16.74
CA ILE A 132 -21.09 2.61 -15.45
C ILE A 132 -20.18 3.42 -14.51
N CYS A 133 -18.87 3.18 -14.59
CA CYS A 133 -17.85 3.87 -13.81
C CYS A 133 -16.76 4.44 -14.72
N LYS A 134 -16.19 5.60 -14.37
CA LYS A 134 -15.18 6.30 -15.18
C LYS A 134 -13.77 5.74 -15.00
N SER A 135 -13.55 4.98 -13.91
CA SER A 135 -12.27 4.37 -13.61
C SER A 135 -12.43 3.08 -12.80
N ARG A 136 -11.35 2.29 -12.77
CA ARG A 136 -11.25 1.12 -11.91
C ARG A 136 -11.39 1.48 -10.42
N SER A 137 -10.86 2.64 -10.01
CA SER A 137 -10.97 3.12 -8.63
C SER A 137 -12.41 3.48 -8.24
N GLU A 138 -13.17 4.12 -9.14
CA GLU A 138 -14.59 4.41 -8.93
C GLU A 138 -15.42 3.12 -8.88
N SER A 139 -15.11 2.15 -9.76
CA SER A 139 -15.76 0.83 -9.77
C SER A 139 -15.51 0.05 -8.48
N ALA A 140 -14.27 0.07 -7.98
CA ALA A 140 -13.91 -0.59 -6.73
C ALA A 140 -14.62 0.06 -5.53
N ALA A 141 -14.66 1.38 -5.47
CA ALA A 141 -15.38 2.11 -4.42
C ALA A 141 -16.88 1.80 -4.43
N PHE A 142 -17.49 1.74 -5.62
CA PHE A 142 -18.89 1.36 -5.79
C PHE A 142 -19.18 -0.04 -5.26
N LEU A 143 -18.35 -1.03 -5.64
CA LEU A 143 -18.51 -2.42 -5.18
C LEU A 143 -18.34 -2.56 -3.66
N ILE A 144 -17.42 -1.80 -3.06
CA ILE A 144 -17.22 -1.79 -1.60
C ILE A 144 -18.44 -1.20 -0.90
N ASP A 145 -18.95 -0.06 -1.37
CA ASP A 145 -20.12 0.59 -0.77
C ASP A 145 -21.36 -0.30 -0.85
N GLU A 146 -21.64 -0.89 -2.01
CA GLU A 146 -22.73 -1.84 -2.20
C GLU A 146 -22.55 -3.10 -1.35
N GLY A 147 -21.32 -3.61 -1.23
CA GLY A 147 -21.00 -4.72 -0.34
C GLY A 147 -21.26 -4.39 1.14
N ILE A 148 -20.88 -3.20 1.59
CA ILE A 148 -21.13 -2.73 2.96
C ILE A 148 -22.63 -2.60 3.22
N LYS A 149 -23.39 -2.01 2.30
CA LYS A 149 -24.86 -1.91 2.41
C LYS A 149 -25.51 -3.28 2.51
N ALA A 150 -25.16 -4.21 1.62
CA ALA A 150 -25.70 -5.57 1.63
C ALA A 150 -25.41 -6.30 2.95
N CYS A 151 -24.18 -6.16 3.47
CA CYS A 151 -23.80 -6.70 4.78
C CYS A 151 -24.61 -6.06 5.91
N SER A 152 -24.78 -4.74 5.90
CA SER A 152 -25.56 -4.00 6.91
C SER A 152 -27.01 -4.50 6.97
N ASP A 153 -27.65 -4.67 5.82
CA ASP A 153 -29.01 -5.19 5.72
C ASP A 153 -29.13 -6.63 6.26
N MET A 154 -28.14 -7.48 5.97
CA MET A 154 -28.09 -8.82 6.56
C MET A 154 -27.93 -8.77 8.08
N PHE A 155 -27.06 -7.91 8.60
CA PHE A 155 -26.87 -7.74 10.04
C PHE A 155 -28.15 -7.26 10.73
N ALA A 156 -28.88 -6.32 10.13
CA ALA A 156 -30.17 -5.85 10.64
C ALA A 156 -31.18 -7.01 10.76
N LYS A 157 -31.32 -7.83 9.70
CA LYS A 157 -32.20 -9.00 9.69
C LYS A 157 -31.80 -10.04 10.74
N ILE A 158 -30.50 -10.28 10.92
CA ILE A 158 -30.00 -11.19 11.96
C ILE A 158 -30.37 -10.66 13.34
N ASN A 159 -30.16 -9.37 13.59
CA ASN A 159 -30.44 -8.76 14.88
C ASN A 159 -31.94 -8.80 15.24
N ASP A 160 -32.82 -8.58 14.25
CA ASP A 160 -34.26 -8.70 14.45
C ASP A 160 -34.68 -10.13 14.77
N LYS A 161 -34.10 -11.14 14.09
CA LYS A 161 -34.34 -12.54 14.43
C LYS A 161 -33.82 -12.90 15.82
N LEU A 162 -32.67 -12.37 16.23
CA LEU A 162 -32.15 -12.57 17.58
C LEU A 162 -33.10 -11.99 18.63
N LYS A 163 -33.66 -10.80 18.41
CA LYS A 163 -34.69 -10.23 19.29
C LYS A 163 -35.93 -11.13 19.38
N GLN A 164 -36.42 -11.62 18.25
CA GLN A 164 -37.56 -12.56 18.23
C GLN A 164 -37.26 -13.83 19.03
N ILE A 165 -36.06 -14.40 18.87
CA ILE A 165 -35.64 -15.58 19.64
C ILE A 165 -35.57 -15.27 21.14
N GLN A 166 -35.03 -14.12 21.54
CA GLN A 166 -34.98 -13.73 22.96
C GLN A 166 -36.37 -13.51 23.54
N GLN A 167 -37.28 -12.93 22.76
CA GLN A 167 -38.66 -12.71 23.19
C GLN A 167 -39.42 -14.03 23.35
N LEU A 168 -39.36 -14.92 22.34
CA LEU A 168 -39.93 -16.26 22.44
C LEU A 168 -39.35 -17.05 23.61
N LYS A 169 -38.05 -16.89 23.90
CA LYS A 169 -37.40 -17.52 25.06
C LYS A 169 -37.94 -16.97 26.38
N SER A 170 -38.25 -15.68 26.47
CA SER A 170 -38.90 -15.09 27.65
C SER A 170 -40.31 -15.64 27.83
N GLU A 171 -41.13 -15.60 26.77
CA GLU A 171 -42.50 -16.11 26.79
C GLU A 171 -42.55 -17.58 27.20
N LEU A 172 -41.64 -18.41 26.67
CA LEU A 172 -41.55 -19.82 27.05
C LEU A 172 -41.16 -20.01 28.51
N LYS A 173 -40.29 -19.14 29.04
CA LYS A 173 -39.86 -19.16 30.45
C LYS A 173 -41.02 -18.78 31.38
N ASP A 174 -41.82 -17.80 30.97
CA ASP A 174 -42.98 -17.35 31.73
C ASP A 174 -44.08 -18.44 31.76
N ILE A 175 -44.36 -19.09 30.62
CA ILE A 175 -45.29 -20.24 30.55
C ILE A 175 -44.85 -21.40 31.45
N ILE A 176 -43.55 -21.75 31.43
CA ILE A 176 -43.01 -22.82 32.29
C ILE A 176 -43.11 -22.43 33.77
N ALA A 177 -42.95 -21.14 34.11
CA ALA A 177 -43.10 -20.67 35.49
C ALA A 177 -44.56 -20.80 35.96
N ASP A 178 -45.53 -20.40 35.13
CA ASP A 178 -46.96 -20.53 35.43
C ASP A 178 -47.37 -22.01 35.61
N GLU A 179 -46.87 -22.92 34.77
CA GLU A 179 -47.16 -24.37 34.84
C GLU A 179 -46.50 -25.08 36.05
N LEU A 180 -45.42 -24.50 36.60
CA LEU A 180 -44.78 -24.97 37.83
C LEU A 180 -45.46 -24.44 39.10
N GLU A 181 -46.09 -23.27 39.05
CA GLU A 181 -46.87 -22.71 40.16
C GLU A 181 -48.26 -23.35 40.30
N ASP A 182 -48.83 -23.87 39.21
CA ASP A 182 -50.17 -24.50 39.21
C ASP A 182 -50.16 -26.01 39.51
N LYS A 183 -49.02 -26.59 39.93
CA LYS A 183 -49.03 -27.93 40.53
C LYS A 183 -49.60 -27.82 41.94
N PRO A 184 -50.83 -28.32 42.23
CA PRO A 184 -51.25 -28.46 43.61
C PRO A 184 -50.19 -29.33 44.29
N SER A 185 -49.70 -28.84 45.42
CA SER A 185 -49.02 -29.66 46.40
C SER A 185 -49.93 -30.83 46.76
N GLU A 186 -49.82 -31.93 46.02
CA GLU A 186 -50.22 -33.26 46.50
C GLU A 186 -49.27 -33.57 47.66
N ASN A 187 -49.71 -33.10 48.83
CA ASN A 187 -49.31 -33.60 50.12
C ASN A 187 -49.71 -35.08 50.20
N LEU A 188 -48.78 -35.84 50.80
CA LEU A 188 -48.87 -37.20 51.38
C LEU A 188 -48.53 -38.37 50.45
#